data_AF-A0A3M2AJG6-F1
#
_entry.id   AF-A0A3M2AJG6-F1
#
_cell.length_a   1.000
_cell.length_b   1.000
_cell.length_c   1.000
_cell.angle_alpha   90.00
_cell.angle_beta   90.00
_cell.angle_gamma   90.00
#
_symmetry.space_group_name_H-M   'P 1'
#
loop_
_entity.id
_entity.type
_entity.pdbx_description
1 polymer ?
#
loop_
_entity_poly.entity_id
_entity_poly.type
_entity_poly.pdbx_seq_one_letter_code
_entity_poly.pdbx_strand_id
1 'polypeptide(L)'
;MLFGICGVVLAASAETKPPAGLPPQEFQHGFGDVETLPLDPASAPANPAPYYRENAAPSHDPHTDPPQGLFQHITLAEGFDEDLEFRRSHIFYPIHPTSEFSSDVLAVYVVFRVHKHYAPYQIIGRVYPVDVPGLAPDQWFDEDVVYLATEDESGYLKLFPPEEGWVPGRYRVEIYVGYEANPVTLMGSLPFTIAPQS
;
A
#
# COMPACT_ATOMS: atom_id res chain seq x y z
N MET A 1 -71.14 5.30 7.83
CA MET A 1 -72.15 4.71 6.92
C MET A 1 -72.49 5.74 5.86
N LEU A 2 -72.03 5.57 4.63
CA LEU A 2 -72.90 5.41 3.47
C LEU A 2 -72.05 4.85 2.33
N PHE A 3 -72.47 3.69 1.85
CA PHE A 3 -71.96 2.97 0.70
C PHE A 3 -72.58 3.53 -0.58
N GLY A 4 -71.87 3.38 -1.70
CA GLY A 4 -72.48 3.07 -2.99
C GLY A 4 -71.89 3.83 -4.17
N ILE A 5 -71.82 3.29 -5.40
CA ILE A 5 -72.17 1.99 -5.99
C ILE A 5 -71.30 1.86 -7.26
N CYS A 6 -71.03 0.60 -7.60
CA CYS A 6 -70.43 0.04 -8.81
C CYS A 6 -70.99 0.59 -10.14
N GLY A 7 -70.17 0.59 -11.21
CA GLY A 7 -70.67 0.75 -12.58
C GLY A 7 -69.58 0.84 -13.65
N VAL A 8 -69.11 -0.32 -14.10
CA VAL A 8 -68.26 -0.48 -15.30
C VAL A 8 -69.10 -0.25 -16.57
N VAL A 9 -68.56 0.48 -17.55
CA VAL A 9 -68.93 0.34 -18.97
C VAL A 9 -67.64 0.34 -19.81
N LEU A 10 -67.42 -0.78 -20.50
CA LEU A 10 -66.46 -0.98 -21.59
C LEU A 10 -67.01 -0.33 -22.87
N ALA A 11 -66.17 0.34 -23.67
CA ALA A 11 -66.01 0.04 -25.11
C ALA A 11 -65.05 0.99 -25.84
N ALA A 12 -64.37 0.37 -26.82
CA ALA A 12 -63.77 0.90 -28.05
C ALA A 12 -62.35 1.50 -28.00
N SER A 13 -61.44 0.69 -28.54
CA SER A 13 -60.10 1.04 -29.02
C SER A 13 -60.11 2.23 -29.99
N ALA A 14 -59.13 3.11 -29.84
CA ALA A 14 -58.60 3.92 -30.93
C ALA A 14 -57.07 3.92 -30.81
N GLU A 15 -56.41 3.33 -31.81
CA GLU A 15 -54.96 3.23 -31.94
C GLU A 15 -54.43 4.57 -32.46
N THR A 16 -53.71 5.32 -31.63
CA THR A 16 -53.02 6.54 -32.05
C THR A 16 -51.52 6.30 -32.14
N LYS A 17 -51.05 6.15 -33.38
CA LYS A 17 -49.65 6.15 -33.79
C LYS A 17 -48.92 7.41 -33.29
N PRO A 18 -47.76 7.29 -32.60
CA PRO A 18 -46.99 8.47 -32.20
C PRO A 18 -46.27 9.11 -33.40
N PRO A 19 -46.16 10.44 -33.44
CA PRO A 19 -45.54 11.17 -34.55
C PRO A 19 -44.01 11.04 -34.55
N ALA A 20 -43.45 11.01 -35.76
CA ALA A 20 -42.03 10.88 -36.03
C ALA A 20 -41.24 12.17 -35.69
N GLY A 21 -40.20 12.01 -34.88
CA GLY A 21 -38.86 12.57 -35.06
C GLY A 21 -38.66 14.09 -35.06
N LEU A 22 -38.20 14.62 -33.92
CA LEU A 22 -37.17 15.66 -33.85
C LEU A 22 -36.14 15.23 -32.77
N PRO A 23 -34.83 15.43 -32.98
CA PRO A 23 -33.80 14.74 -32.21
C PRO A 23 -33.36 15.56 -30.99
N PRO A 24 -33.09 14.92 -29.84
CA PRO A 24 -32.15 15.46 -28.88
C PRO A 24 -30.80 14.74 -29.04
N GLN A 25 -29.76 15.52 -29.37
CA GLN A 25 -28.39 15.11 -29.08
C GLN A 25 -28.24 15.05 -27.56
N GLU A 26 -28.30 13.85 -26.99
CA GLU A 26 -27.70 13.55 -25.70
C GLU A 26 -26.45 12.71 -25.95
N PHE A 27 -25.31 13.29 -25.58
CA PHE A 27 -24.01 12.64 -25.60
C PHE A 27 -24.00 11.51 -24.57
N GLN A 28 -24.17 10.28 -25.04
CA GLN A 28 -23.68 9.09 -24.34
C GLN A 28 -22.38 8.63 -24.98
N HIS A 29 -21.38 8.51 -24.13
CA HIS A 29 -19.99 8.22 -24.46
C HIS A 29 -19.84 6.91 -25.23
N GLY A 30 -19.35 7.02 -26.47
CA GLY A 30 -18.45 6.08 -27.14
C GLY A 30 -18.56 4.58 -26.82
N PHE A 31 -19.62 3.95 -27.30
CA PHE A 31 -19.56 2.55 -27.74
C PHE A 31 -19.74 2.55 -29.25
N GLY A 32 -18.69 2.96 -29.97
CA GLY A 32 -18.61 2.78 -31.41
C GLY A 32 -18.23 1.33 -31.72
N ASP A 33 -19.08 0.67 -32.48
CA ASP A 33 -18.77 -0.44 -33.40
C ASP A 33 -18.00 -1.64 -32.84
N VAL A 34 -18.72 -2.59 -32.25
CA VAL A 34 -18.26 -3.98 -32.16
C VAL A 34 -18.52 -4.72 -33.48
N GLU A 35 -18.02 -4.17 -34.58
CA GLU A 35 -17.97 -4.89 -35.86
C GLU A 35 -16.54 -4.97 -36.36
N THR A 36 -15.67 -5.50 -35.50
CA THR A 36 -14.41 -6.10 -35.94
C THR A 36 -14.59 -7.60 -35.81
N LEU A 37 -14.71 -8.28 -36.95
CA LEU A 37 -14.67 -9.75 -37.00
C LEU A 37 -13.38 -10.23 -36.29
N PRO A 38 -13.38 -11.42 -35.65
CA PRO A 38 -12.17 -11.96 -35.06
C PRO A 38 -11.07 -11.98 -36.13
N LEU A 39 -9.89 -11.45 -35.78
CA LEU A 39 -8.73 -11.52 -36.65
C LEU A 39 -8.53 -12.99 -37.05
N ASP A 40 -8.51 -13.23 -38.36
CA ASP A 40 -8.17 -14.54 -38.93
C ASP A 40 -6.87 -15.02 -38.26
N PRO A 41 -6.83 -16.19 -37.60
CA PRO A 41 -5.64 -16.66 -36.89
C PRO A 41 -4.41 -16.78 -37.81
N ALA A 42 -4.60 -16.77 -39.13
CA ALA A 42 -3.54 -16.72 -40.12
C ALA A 42 -2.88 -15.33 -40.29
N SER A 43 -3.47 -14.26 -39.73
CA SER A 43 -3.00 -12.87 -39.85
C SER A 43 -2.33 -12.32 -38.57
N ALA A 44 -2.23 -13.12 -37.52
CA ALA A 44 -1.45 -12.75 -36.34
C ALA A 44 0.05 -12.68 -36.73
N PRO A 45 0.79 -11.61 -36.35
CA PRO A 45 2.24 -11.65 -36.48
C PRO A 45 2.76 -12.88 -35.72
N ALA A 46 3.70 -13.62 -36.33
CA ALA A 46 4.25 -14.85 -35.76
C ALA A 46 4.86 -14.67 -34.35
N ASN A 47 5.02 -13.42 -33.91
CA ASN A 47 5.37 -13.06 -32.56
C ASN A 47 4.57 -11.80 -32.15
N PRO A 48 3.39 -11.92 -31.49
CA PRO A 48 2.69 -10.76 -30.96
C PRO A 48 3.55 -10.09 -29.90
N ALA A 49 3.71 -8.77 -29.98
CA ALA A 49 4.39 -8.02 -28.91
C ALA A 49 3.68 -8.32 -27.57
N PRO A 50 4.42 -8.66 -26.51
CA PRO A 50 3.81 -8.96 -25.23
C PRO A 50 2.94 -7.78 -24.75
N TYR A 51 1.75 -8.08 -24.22
CA TYR A 51 0.82 -7.09 -23.68
C TYR A 51 1.41 -6.29 -22.50
N TYR A 52 2.51 -6.76 -21.94
CA TYR A 52 3.43 -6.02 -21.09
C TYR A 52 4.56 -5.50 -21.99
N ARG A 53 4.40 -4.29 -22.52
CA ARG A 53 5.58 -3.50 -22.86
C ARG A 53 6.23 -3.18 -21.52
N GLU A 54 7.26 -3.95 -21.18
CA GLU A 54 8.17 -3.64 -20.09
C GLU A 54 8.86 -2.32 -20.46
N ASN A 55 8.18 -1.20 -20.17
CA ASN A 55 8.89 0.03 -19.92
C ASN A 55 9.84 -0.34 -18.79
N ALA A 56 11.13 -0.38 -19.06
CA ALA A 56 12.15 -0.69 -18.07
C ALA A 56 12.08 0.38 -16.98
N ALA A 57 11.17 0.18 -16.02
CA ALA A 57 11.24 0.82 -14.74
C ALA A 57 12.63 0.46 -14.19
N PRO A 58 13.33 1.41 -13.55
CA PRO A 58 14.57 1.08 -12.88
C PRO A 58 14.34 -0.15 -12.00
N SER A 59 15.28 -1.11 -12.07
CA SER A 59 15.19 -2.33 -11.27
C SER A 59 15.10 -1.95 -9.80
N HIS A 60 14.00 -2.30 -9.15
CA HIS A 60 13.83 -2.12 -7.71
C HIS A 60 14.56 -3.26 -6.99
N ASP A 61 15.49 -2.91 -6.11
CA ASP A 61 16.18 -3.86 -5.23
C ASP A 61 15.71 -3.62 -3.79
N PRO A 62 14.84 -4.49 -3.23
CA PRO A 62 14.25 -4.26 -1.92
C PRO A 62 15.25 -4.33 -0.76
N HIS A 63 16.49 -4.80 -0.97
CA HIS A 63 17.53 -4.77 0.06
C HIS A 63 18.25 -3.42 0.16
N THR A 64 18.03 -2.53 -0.80
CA THR A 64 18.71 -1.22 -0.85
C THR A 64 17.73 -0.06 -1.06
N ASP A 65 16.61 -0.32 -1.70
CA ASP A 65 15.55 0.64 -1.94
C ASP A 65 14.55 0.70 -0.78
N PRO A 66 13.98 1.89 -0.49
CA PRO A 66 12.97 2.04 0.52
C PRO A 66 11.66 1.32 0.14
N PRO A 67 10.84 0.91 1.12
CA PRO A 67 9.52 0.34 0.86
C PRO A 67 8.62 1.30 0.08
N GLN A 68 7.92 0.78 -0.93
CA GLN A 68 6.99 1.56 -1.77
C GLN A 68 5.59 0.91 -1.82
N GLY A 69 4.65 1.57 -2.49
CA GLY A 69 3.32 1.05 -2.78
C GLY A 69 2.37 1.11 -1.59
N LEU A 70 2.58 0.27 -0.57
CA LEU A 70 1.70 0.21 0.61
C LEU A 70 1.81 1.45 1.50
N PHE A 71 3.03 1.96 1.62
CA PHE A 71 3.38 3.04 2.53
C PHE A 71 3.13 4.40 1.87
N GLN A 72 2.30 5.23 2.50
CA GLN A 72 2.23 6.66 2.20
C GLN A 72 3.50 7.37 2.66
N HIS A 73 3.99 6.97 3.84
CA HIS A 73 5.21 7.47 4.44
C HIS A 73 5.80 6.37 5.33
N ILE A 74 7.12 6.26 5.34
CA ILE A 74 7.86 5.42 6.26
C ILE A 74 9.21 6.08 6.52
N THR A 75 9.59 6.21 7.78
CA THR A 75 10.84 6.87 8.15
C THR A 75 11.38 6.31 9.46
N LEU A 76 12.67 6.52 9.67
CA LEU A 76 13.34 6.24 10.93
C LEU A 76 13.27 7.47 11.83
N ALA A 77 13.19 7.26 13.14
CA ALA A 77 13.04 8.33 14.12
C ALA A 77 13.60 7.95 15.50
N GLU A 78 13.92 8.95 16.31
CA GLU A 78 14.34 8.77 17.72
C GLU A 78 13.15 8.45 18.64
N GLY A 79 11.93 8.73 18.19
CA GLY A 79 10.70 8.45 18.92
C GLY A 79 9.47 8.67 18.06
N PHE A 80 8.31 8.62 18.69
CA PHE A 80 7.04 8.94 18.07
C PHE A 80 6.12 9.64 19.06
N ASP A 81 5.17 10.42 18.53
CA ASP A 81 4.04 10.95 19.25
C ASP A 81 2.75 10.27 18.76
N GLU A 82 1.74 10.23 19.60
CA GLU A 82 0.45 9.62 19.31
C GLU A 82 -0.65 10.69 19.39
N ASP A 83 -1.28 10.98 18.26
CA ASP A 83 -2.47 11.82 18.21
C ASP A 83 -3.72 10.95 18.20
N LEU A 84 -4.57 11.19 19.19
CA LEU A 84 -5.91 10.63 19.25
C LEU A 84 -6.85 11.56 18.49
N GLU A 85 -6.76 11.52 17.15
CA GLU A 85 -7.66 12.30 16.31
C GLU A 85 -9.14 11.89 16.56
N PHE A 86 -10.06 12.81 16.27
CA PHE A 86 -11.50 12.83 16.61
C PHE A 86 -12.34 11.62 16.12
N ARG A 87 -11.69 10.58 15.57
CA ARG A 87 -12.26 9.37 14.96
C ARG A 87 -11.78 8.06 15.60
N ARG A 88 -11.03 8.09 16.72
CA ARG A 88 -10.43 6.92 17.39
C ARG A 88 -9.41 6.15 16.55
N SER A 89 -8.87 6.76 15.50
CA SER A 89 -7.73 6.20 14.78
C SER A 89 -6.47 6.65 15.51
N HIS A 90 -5.64 5.70 15.94
CA HIS A 90 -4.35 5.96 16.57
C HIS A 90 -3.38 6.41 15.48
N ILE A 91 -3.01 7.69 15.52
CA ILE A 91 -2.14 8.28 14.52
C ILE A 91 -0.75 8.53 15.11
N PHE A 92 0.25 7.87 14.56
CA PHE A 92 1.64 8.00 15.00
C PHE A 92 2.42 8.97 14.10
N TYR A 93 3.12 9.91 14.75
CA TYR A 93 4.00 10.88 14.09
C TYR A 93 5.45 10.69 14.55
N PRO A 94 6.45 10.73 13.65
CA PRO A 94 7.84 10.59 14.06
C PRO A 94 8.33 11.82 14.83
N ILE A 95 9.01 11.58 15.94
CA ILE A 95 9.78 12.60 16.68
C ILE A 95 11.24 12.49 16.27
N HIS A 96 11.80 13.60 15.80
CA HIS A 96 13.15 13.69 15.24
C HIS A 96 13.41 12.61 14.17
N PRO A 97 12.78 12.70 12.99
CA PRO A 97 13.09 11.81 11.89
C PRO A 97 14.57 11.91 11.53
N THR A 98 15.29 10.80 11.57
CA THR A 98 16.74 10.73 11.33
C THR A 98 17.15 9.33 10.88
N SER A 99 18.22 9.26 10.10
CA SER A 99 18.94 8.01 9.77
C SER A 99 20.30 7.92 10.47
N GLU A 100 20.62 8.87 11.34
CA GLU A 100 21.85 8.92 12.13
C GLU A 100 21.49 8.98 13.61
N PHE A 101 22.00 8.03 14.38
CA PHE A 101 21.71 7.87 15.80
C PHE A 101 23.01 7.81 16.60
N SER A 102 22.97 8.24 17.86
CA SER A 102 24.08 8.06 18.79
C SER A 102 24.13 6.62 19.32
N SER A 103 25.32 6.12 19.66
CA SER A 103 25.52 4.77 20.21
C SER A 103 24.85 4.53 21.57
N ASP A 104 24.41 5.58 22.26
CA ASP A 104 23.66 5.50 23.52
C ASP A 104 22.14 5.54 23.33
N VAL A 105 21.64 5.57 22.09
CA VAL A 105 20.20 5.52 21.81
C VAL A 105 19.60 4.21 22.32
N LEU A 106 18.48 4.29 23.03
CA LEU A 106 17.85 3.10 23.62
C LEU A 106 17.08 2.26 22.61
N ALA A 107 16.54 2.90 21.56
CA ALA A 107 15.82 2.23 20.50
C ALA A 107 15.80 3.10 19.23
N VAL A 108 15.78 2.44 18.07
CA VAL A 108 15.50 3.05 16.78
C VAL A 108 14.05 2.76 16.43
N TYR A 109 13.28 3.78 16.06
CA TYR A 109 11.88 3.61 15.68
C TYR A 109 11.73 3.67 14.17
N VAL A 110 10.91 2.78 13.61
CA VAL A 110 10.37 2.94 12.26
C VAL A 110 8.95 3.43 12.42
N VAL A 111 8.62 4.63 11.94
CA VAL A 111 7.27 5.19 12.03
C VAL A 111 6.72 5.31 10.62
N PHE A 112 5.48 4.86 10.41
CA PHE A 112 4.90 4.78 9.09
C PHE A 112 3.42 5.12 9.04
N ARG A 113 2.97 5.47 7.84
CA ARG A 113 1.57 5.59 7.42
C ARG A 113 1.34 4.75 6.19
N VAL A 114 0.19 4.09 6.15
CA VAL A 114 -0.20 3.18 5.05
C VAL A 114 -1.42 3.70 4.33
N HIS A 115 -1.61 3.32 3.07
CA HIS A 115 -2.87 3.53 2.39
C HIS A 115 -3.99 2.72 3.05
N LYS A 116 -5.24 3.15 2.82
CA LYS A 116 -6.41 2.37 3.25
C LYS A 116 -6.35 0.95 2.69
N HIS A 117 -6.64 0.00 3.55
CA HIS A 117 -6.64 -1.41 3.23
C HIS A 117 -7.95 -2.06 3.70
N TYR A 118 -8.24 -3.24 3.17
CA TYR A 118 -9.53 -3.93 3.38
C TYR A 118 -9.39 -5.24 4.15
N ALA A 119 -8.18 -5.59 4.56
CA ALA A 119 -7.88 -6.77 5.36
C ALA A 119 -6.67 -6.48 6.26
N PRO A 120 -6.65 -7.02 7.48
CA PRO A 120 -5.53 -6.84 8.38
C PRO A 120 -4.27 -7.59 7.91
N TYR A 121 -3.11 -7.07 8.26
CA TYR A 121 -1.81 -7.67 7.98
C TYR A 121 -0.78 -7.28 9.04
N GLN A 122 0.40 -7.89 8.98
CA GLN A 122 1.53 -7.53 9.83
C GLN A 122 2.60 -6.80 9.03
N ILE A 123 3.28 -5.88 9.70
CA ILE A 123 4.54 -5.31 9.26
C ILE A 123 5.62 -5.80 10.21
N ILE A 124 6.69 -6.34 9.64
CA ILE A 124 7.81 -6.90 10.39
C ILE A 124 9.05 -6.09 10.03
N GLY A 125 9.81 -5.64 11.03
CA GLY A 125 11.12 -5.01 10.82
C GLY A 125 12.22 -5.88 11.39
N ARG A 126 13.25 -6.16 10.59
CA ARG A 126 14.47 -6.86 11.04
C ARG A 126 15.68 -5.98 10.88
N VAL A 127 16.53 -5.93 11.92
CA VAL A 127 17.77 -5.14 11.87
C VAL A 127 18.93 -6.01 11.42
N TYR A 128 19.62 -5.57 10.38
CA TYR A 128 20.84 -6.18 9.88
C TYR A 128 22.02 -5.22 10.00
N PRO A 129 23.18 -5.68 10.49
CA PRO A 129 24.42 -4.93 10.34
C PRO A 129 24.85 -4.96 8.87
N VAL A 130 25.46 -3.88 8.38
CA VAL A 130 26.02 -3.82 7.01
C VAL A 130 27.53 -3.75 7.06
N ASP A 131 28.05 -2.86 7.91
CA ASP A 131 29.48 -2.62 8.06
C ASP A 131 29.75 -2.28 9.52
N VAL A 132 29.67 -3.32 10.36
CA VAL A 132 29.79 -3.22 11.81
C VAL A 132 30.78 -4.27 12.32
N PRO A 133 31.87 -3.87 13.00
CA PRO A 133 32.84 -4.81 13.54
C PRO A 133 32.20 -5.82 14.50
N GLY A 134 32.51 -7.10 14.33
CA GLY A 134 32.06 -8.17 15.23
C GLY A 134 30.66 -8.70 14.96
N LEU A 135 29.89 -8.12 14.04
CA LEU A 135 28.56 -8.61 13.65
C LEU A 135 28.56 -9.16 12.22
N ALA A 136 27.81 -10.25 11.99
CA ALA A 136 27.69 -10.87 10.68
C ALA A 136 26.62 -10.16 9.83
N PRO A 137 26.93 -9.69 8.61
CA PRO A 137 26.04 -8.82 7.82
C PRO A 137 24.73 -9.45 7.35
N ASP A 138 24.69 -10.78 7.31
CA ASP A 138 23.53 -11.56 6.88
C ASP A 138 22.68 -12.06 8.07
N GLN A 139 23.08 -11.75 9.30
CA GLN A 139 22.37 -12.17 10.50
C GLN A 139 21.68 -10.98 11.14
N TRP A 140 20.34 -11.05 11.21
CA TRP A 140 19.58 -10.11 12.02
C TRP A 140 19.76 -10.41 13.51
N PHE A 141 19.69 -9.38 14.33
CA PHE A 141 19.81 -9.51 15.79
C PHE A 141 18.60 -8.99 16.57
N ASP A 142 17.72 -8.24 15.91
CA ASP A 142 16.47 -7.77 16.50
C ASP A 142 15.34 -7.79 15.46
N GLU A 143 14.12 -8.05 15.93
CA GLU A 143 12.89 -8.11 15.15
C GLU A 143 11.74 -7.52 15.97
N ASP A 144 10.95 -6.65 15.34
CA ASP A 144 9.67 -6.21 15.89
C ASP A 144 8.56 -6.44 14.87
N VAL A 145 7.34 -6.67 15.38
CA VAL A 145 6.16 -6.98 14.58
C VAL A 145 4.97 -6.18 15.07
N VAL A 146 4.36 -5.44 14.15
CA VAL A 146 3.11 -4.72 14.40
C VAL A 146 1.98 -5.33 13.58
N TYR A 147 0.85 -5.58 14.24
CA TYR A 147 -0.40 -5.97 13.60
C TYR A 147 -1.20 -4.72 13.28
N LEU A 148 -1.58 -4.55 12.02
CA LEU A 148 -2.49 -3.49 11.59
C LEU A 148 -3.88 -4.06 11.36
N ALA A 149 -4.85 -3.55 12.14
CA ALA A 149 -6.27 -3.78 11.90
C ALA A 149 -6.74 -2.95 10.70
N THR A 150 -7.93 -3.28 10.18
CA THR A 150 -8.45 -2.68 8.93
C THR A 150 -8.66 -1.17 9.01
N GLU A 151 -8.90 -0.66 10.23
CA GLU A 151 -9.07 0.75 10.53
C GLU A 151 -7.77 1.52 10.78
N ASP A 152 -6.64 0.82 10.94
CA ASP A 152 -5.36 1.46 11.27
C ASP A 152 -4.73 2.06 10.01
N GLU A 153 -4.31 3.32 10.09
CA GLU A 153 -3.68 4.02 8.96
C GLU A 153 -2.21 4.37 9.25
N SER A 154 -1.72 4.04 10.45
CA SER A 154 -0.36 4.31 10.90
C SER A 154 0.10 3.31 11.95
N GLY A 155 1.40 3.23 12.17
CA GLY A 155 1.99 2.38 13.18
C GLY A 155 3.47 2.68 13.35
N TYR A 156 4.09 1.94 14.26
CA TYR A 156 5.53 2.00 14.46
C TYR A 156 6.10 0.61 14.77
N LEU A 157 7.41 0.48 14.56
CA LEU A 157 8.24 -0.61 15.05
C LEU A 157 9.29 -0.02 15.99
N LYS A 158 9.67 -0.77 17.02
CA LYS A 158 10.67 -0.37 18.01
C LYS A 158 11.79 -1.39 18.05
N LEU A 159 12.97 -0.95 17.62
CA LEU A 159 14.12 -1.81 17.40
C LEU A 159 15.21 -1.51 18.42
N PHE A 160 15.73 -2.55 19.07
CA PHE A 160 16.66 -2.44 20.19
C PHE A 160 18.09 -2.82 19.80
N PRO A 161 19.10 -2.27 20.51
CA PRO A 161 20.46 -2.76 20.37
C PRO A 161 20.61 -4.19 20.91
N PRO A 162 21.68 -4.92 20.50
CA PRO A 162 22.16 -6.10 21.21
C PRO A 162 22.49 -5.82 22.69
N GLU A 163 22.74 -6.85 23.49
CA GLU A 163 23.04 -6.72 24.93
C GLU A 163 24.20 -5.76 25.25
N GLU A 164 25.21 -5.69 24.38
CA GLU A 164 26.38 -4.79 24.54
C GLU A 164 26.12 -3.35 24.09
N GLY A 165 24.92 -3.04 23.59
CA GLY A 165 24.56 -1.74 23.04
C GLY A 165 24.80 -1.63 21.54
N TRP A 166 24.57 -0.43 21.01
CA TRP A 166 24.84 -0.15 19.59
C TRP A 166 26.33 0.00 19.33
N VAL A 167 26.85 -0.77 18.39
CA VAL A 167 28.23 -0.61 17.90
C VAL A 167 28.23 0.44 16.79
N PRO A 168 29.11 1.44 16.81
CA PRO A 168 29.19 2.40 15.73
C PRO A 168 29.43 1.73 14.37
N GLY A 169 28.63 2.09 13.36
CA GLY A 169 28.66 1.45 12.05
C GLY A 169 27.37 1.64 11.26
N ARG A 170 27.30 1.00 10.09
CA ARG A 170 26.13 1.06 9.20
C ARG A 170 25.23 -0.14 9.40
N TYR A 171 23.94 0.12 9.44
CA TYR A 171 22.88 -0.84 9.61
C TYR A 171 21.79 -0.63 8.56
N ARG A 172 20.89 -1.60 8.44
CA ARG A 172 19.63 -1.46 7.72
C ARG A 172 18.50 -2.12 8.49
N VAL A 173 17.31 -1.56 8.37
CA VAL A 173 16.07 -2.24 8.76
C VAL A 173 15.43 -2.78 7.49
N GLU A 174 15.26 -4.09 7.37
CA GLU A 174 14.46 -4.69 6.31
C GLU A 174 13.00 -4.75 6.74
N ILE A 175 12.10 -4.33 5.86
CA ILE A 175 10.66 -4.22 6.11
C ILE A 175 9.93 -5.29 5.31
N TYR A 176 9.18 -6.13 6.01
CA TYR A 176 8.37 -7.19 5.43
C TYR A 176 6.89 -6.93 5.69
N VAL A 177 6.04 -7.33 4.74
CA VAL A 177 4.58 -7.23 4.86
C VAL A 177 3.96 -8.61 4.66
N GLY A 178 3.28 -9.08 5.70
CA GLY A 178 2.75 -10.43 5.78
C GLY A 178 3.04 -11.05 7.14
N TYR A 179 2.69 -12.33 7.29
CA TYR A 179 2.79 -13.04 8.57
C TYR A 179 4.14 -13.72 8.81
N GLU A 180 5.04 -13.67 7.82
CA GLU A 180 6.37 -14.25 7.89
C GLU A 180 7.35 -13.34 7.15
N ALA A 181 8.54 -13.14 7.71
CA ALA A 181 9.62 -12.42 7.05
C ALA A 181 10.45 -13.39 6.19
N ASN A 182 10.28 -13.28 4.87
CA ASN A 182 10.92 -14.09 3.84
C ASN A 182 11.12 -13.27 2.55
N PRO A 183 11.86 -13.78 1.54
CA PRO A 183 12.14 -13.01 0.33
C PRO A 183 10.91 -12.57 -0.49
N VAL A 184 9.75 -13.22 -0.30
CA VAL A 184 8.51 -12.89 -1.01
C VAL A 184 7.76 -11.75 -0.32
N THR A 185 7.87 -11.66 1.01
CA THR A 185 7.21 -10.63 1.82
C THR A 185 8.06 -9.38 2.02
N LEU A 186 9.33 -9.40 1.60
CA LEU A 186 10.24 -8.27 1.67
C LEU A 186 9.77 -7.13 0.76
N MET A 187 9.53 -5.96 1.33
CA MET A 187 9.03 -4.78 0.63
C MET A 187 10.11 -3.72 0.35
N GLY A 188 11.18 -3.69 1.15
CA GLY A 188 12.20 -2.66 1.07
C GLY A 188 13.05 -2.59 2.32
N SER A 189 14.00 -1.67 2.35
CA SER A 189 14.89 -1.46 3.49
C SER A 189 15.14 0.01 3.80
N LEU A 190 15.48 0.30 5.04
CA LEU A 190 15.80 1.64 5.54
C LEU A 190 17.23 1.63 6.10
N PRO A 191 18.20 2.26 5.42
CA PRO A 191 19.57 2.35 5.93
C PRO A 191 19.65 3.35 7.10
N PHE A 192 20.51 3.05 8.07
CA PHE A 192 20.86 3.98 9.15
C PHE A 192 22.28 3.78 9.65
N THR A 193 22.77 4.79 10.36
CA THR A 193 24.13 4.81 10.92
C THR A 193 24.07 5.05 12.42
N ILE A 194 24.84 4.26 13.16
CA ILE A 194 25.16 4.55 14.56
C ILE A 194 26.50 5.29 14.59
N ALA A 195 26.48 6.52 15.09
CA ALA A 195 27.67 7.31 15.37
C ALA A 195 28.19 7.04 16.79
N PRO A 196 29.51 7.17 17.03
CA PRO A 196 30.04 7.19 18.39
C PRO A 196 29.36 8.28 19.23
N GLN A 197 29.17 8.00 20.52
CA GLN A 197 28.72 9.01 21.48
C GLN A 197 29.65 10.25 21.40
N SER A 198 29.06 11.42 21.20
CA SER A 198 29.77 12.71 21.17
C SER A 198 29.86 13.35 22.56
#